data_AF-A0A0G1MEU3-F1
#
_entry.id   AF-A0A0G1MEU3-F1
#
_cell.length_a   1.000
_cell.length_b   1.000
_cell.length_c   1.000
_cell.angle_alpha   90.00
_cell.angle_beta   90.00
_cell.angle_gamma   90.00
#
_symmetry.space_group_name_H-M   'P 1'
#
loop_
_entity.id
_entity.type
_entity.pdbx_description
1 polymer ?
#
loop_
_entity_poly.entity_id
_entity_poly.type
_entity_poly.pdbx_seq_one_letter_code
_entity_poly.pdbx_strand_id
1 'polypeptide(L)'
;MFDRIISLENLFSAWYEFRCGKRNRSDVQKFEQNLEDNIFAIHEDLKNGNYHHADYHRFHVFDPKHRIIHKAIVRDRLVHHAVYRVLLPIFEKGFIFDSYSCRIGKGTHAAVRRLEKIARQVSKNYSSSCFALKFDIKKFFDSVDHEILLDALRRKVTNTKTLELLSEIVGSFQVEIVPALRPGSEPFGFSEASNPRGGARRNRQIARFADWKFNLTVVC
;
A
#
# COMPACT_ATOMS: atom_id res chain seq x y z
N MET A 1 18.24 -6.34 13.56
CA MET A 1 17.05 -6.33 12.67
C MET A 1 16.91 -4.97 12.02
N PHE A 2 16.83 -3.91 12.83
CA PHE A 2 16.95 -2.53 12.40
C PHE A 2 18.15 -2.29 11.47
N ASP A 3 19.34 -2.80 11.82
CA ASP A 3 20.56 -2.63 10.98
C ASP A 3 20.41 -3.23 9.58
N ARG A 4 19.59 -4.26 9.42
CA ARG A 4 19.28 -4.85 8.11
C ARG A 4 18.29 -4.00 7.31
N ILE A 5 17.41 -3.26 7.99
CA ILE A 5 16.48 -2.33 7.34
C ILE A 5 17.24 -1.13 6.82
N ILE A 6 18.11 -0.55 7.66
CA ILE A 6 18.81 0.69 7.35
C ILE A 6 20.11 0.48 6.57
N SER A 7 20.53 -0.76 6.32
CA SER A 7 21.77 -1.02 5.58
C SER A 7 21.71 -0.39 4.20
N LEU A 8 22.83 0.19 3.75
CA LEU A 8 22.93 0.81 2.44
C LEU A 8 22.57 -0.20 1.33
N GLU A 9 23.05 -1.43 1.45
CA GLU A 9 22.69 -2.52 0.53
C GLU A 9 21.17 -2.73 0.44
N ASN A 10 20.47 -2.72 1.58
CA ASN A 10 19.01 -2.87 1.61
C ASN A 10 18.32 -1.64 1.02
N LEU A 11 18.78 -0.42 1.32
CA LEU A 11 18.23 0.82 0.79
C LEU A 11 18.38 0.92 -0.73
N PHE A 12 19.56 0.63 -1.27
CA PHE A 12 19.78 0.60 -2.72
C PHE A 12 18.91 -0.47 -3.40
N SER A 13 18.85 -1.67 -2.81
CA SER A 13 18.01 -2.73 -3.36
C SER A 13 16.51 -2.40 -3.29
N ALA A 14 16.06 -1.79 -2.19
CA ALA A 14 14.70 -1.29 -2.05
C ALA A 14 14.37 -0.21 -3.09
N TRP A 15 15.33 0.65 -3.43
CA TRP A 15 15.18 1.61 -4.52
C TRP A 15 15.00 0.93 -5.88
N TYR A 16 15.84 -0.07 -6.19
CA TYR A 16 15.75 -0.82 -7.45
C TYR A 16 14.40 -1.51 -7.61
N GLU A 17 13.86 -2.09 -6.54
CA GLU A 17 12.53 -2.69 -6.53
C GLU A 17 11.43 -1.62 -6.64
N PHE A 18 11.52 -0.55 -5.85
CA PHE A 18 10.53 0.54 -5.81
C PHE A 18 10.34 1.22 -7.18
N ARG A 19 11.44 1.50 -7.88
CA ARG A 19 11.44 2.26 -9.14
C ARG A 19 10.88 1.49 -10.33
N CYS A 20 10.82 0.15 -10.25
CA CYS A 20 10.29 -0.68 -11.33
C CYS A 20 8.86 -0.23 -11.69
N GLY A 21 8.62 0.04 -12.98
CA GLY A 21 7.33 0.55 -13.48
C GLY A 21 7.04 2.05 -13.19
N LYS A 22 7.93 2.77 -12.47
CA LYS A 22 7.67 4.16 -12.01
C LYS A 22 8.68 5.20 -12.51
N ARG A 23 9.62 4.82 -13.39
CA ARG A 23 10.70 5.69 -13.91
C ARG A 23 10.23 6.93 -14.68
N ASN A 24 9.01 6.93 -15.21
CA ASN A 24 8.46 8.07 -15.93
C ASN A 24 7.79 9.10 -15.01
N ARG A 25 7.83 8.90 -13.69
CA ARG A 25 7.23 9.83 -12.72
C ARG A 25 8.25 10.91 -12.36
N SER A 26 7.83 12.18 -12.42
CA SER A 26 8.73 13.33 -12.23
C SER A 26 9.37 13.38 -10.83
N ASP A 27 8.63 12.99 -9.79
CA ASP A 27 9.13 12.87 -8.42
C ASP A 27 10.21 11.79 -8.30
N VAL A 28 10.02 10.63 -8.96
CA VAL A 28 11.01 9.55 -9.00
C VAL A 28 12.27 9.99 -9.75
N GLN A 29 12.12 10.68 -10.87
CA GLN A 29 13.26 11.19 -11.65
C GLN A 29 14.09 12.22 -10.87
N LYS A 30 13.44 13.16 -10.18
CA LYS A 30 14.12 14.15 -9.31
C LYS A 30 14.90 13.48 -8.20
N PHE A 31 14.36 12.43 -7.60
CA PHE A 31 15.07 11.66 -6.58
C PHE A 31 16.24 10.86 -7.17
N GLU A 32 16.06 10.28 -8.36
CA GLU A 32 17.08 9.49 -9.06
C GLU A 32 18.29 10.32 -9.52
N GLN A 33 18.11 11.62 -9.76
CA GLN A 33 19.21 12.53 -10.16
C GLN A 33 20.32 12.62 -9.10
N ASN A 34 19.97 12.63 -7.82
CA ASN A 34 20.90 12.68 -6.69
C ASN A 34 20.75 11.42 -5.82
N LEU A 35 20.69 10.24 -6.46
CA LEU A 35 20.31 8.99 -5.80
C LEU A 35 21.20 8.65 -4.59
N GLU A 36 22.51 8.71 -4.77
CA GLU A 36 23.48 8.31 -3.74
C GLU A 36 23.39 9.23 -2.53
N ASP A 37 23.45 10.55 -2.74
CA ASP A 37 23.32 11.55 -1.69
C ASP A 37 22.00 11.40 -0.91
N ASN A 38 20.90 11.17 -1.63
CA ASN A 38 19.60 10.94 -1.02
C ASN A 38 19.58 9.67 -0.14
N ILE A 39 20.18 8.57 -0.61
CA ILE A 39 20.23 7.31 0.14
C ILE A 39 21.16 7.42 1.35
N PHE A 40 22.32 8.06 1.22
CA PHE A 40 23.24 8.29 2.34
C PHE A 40 22.62 9.18 3.40
N ALA A 41 21.92 10.25 3.00
CA ALA A 41 21.19 11.10 3.92
C ALA A 41 20.10 10.30 4.69
N ILE A 42 19.31 9.48 3.99
CA ILE A 42 18.31 8.61 4.62
C ILE A 42 18.96 7.63 5.60
N HIS A 43 20.08 7.02 5.23
CA HIS A 43 20.82 6.10 6.10
C HIS A 43 21.26 6.79 7.40
N GLU A 44 21.89 7.96 7.30
CA GLU A 44 22.35 8.71 8.47
C GLU A 44 21.18 9.20 9.33
N ASP A 45 20.09 9.68 8.72
CA ASP A 45 18.89 10.09 9.47
C ASP A 45 18.27 8.92 10.24
N LEU A 46 18.17 7.74 9.62
CA LEU A 46 17.66 6.54 10.29
C LEU A 46 18.61 6.04 11.40
N LYS A 47 19.92 6.06 11.14
CA LYS A 47 20.94 5.60 12.09
C LYS A 47 21.01 6.48 13.33
N ASN A 48 20.89 7.79 13.15
CA ASN A 48 20.95 8.79 14.22
C ASN A 48 19.59 9.01 14.91
N GLY A 49 18.50 8.44 14.39
CA GLY A 49 17.16 8.60 14.94
C GLY A 49 16.48 9.93 14.59
N ASN A 50 16.96 10.61 13.55
CA ASN A 50 16.44 11.90 13.06
C ASN A 50 15.41 11.73 11.93
N TYR A 51 15.06 10.49 11.58
CA TYR A 51 14.04 10.22 10.58
C TYR A 51 12.65 10.54 11.14
N HIS A 52 11.99 11.50 10.48
CA HIS A 52 10.57 11.78 10.66
C HIS A 52 9.84 11.62 9.32
N HIS A 53 8.65 11.01 9.37
CA HIS A 53 7.85 10.83 8.17
C HIS A 53 7.28 12.18 7.71
N ALA A 54 7.35 12.49 6.41
CA ALA A 54 6.85 13.75 5.88
C ALA A 54 5.34 13.72 5.62
N ASP A 55 4.74 14.87 5.36
CA ASP A 55 3.31 14.96 5.06
C ASP A 55 2.92 14.22 3.77
N TYR A 56 1.68 13.73 3.76
CA TYR A 56 1.11 13.05 2.61
C TYR A 56 0.52 14.03 1.59
N HIS A 57 0.80 13.79 0.31
CA HIS A 57 0.11 14.47 -0.77
C HIS A 57 -1.24 13.79 -1.06
N ARG A 58 -2.34 14.49 -0.75
CA ARG A 58 -3.72 14.01 -1.02
C ARG A 58 -4.16 14.28 -2.45
N PHE A 59 -4.80 13.31 -3.09
CA PHE A 59 -5.45 13.49 -4.39
C PHE A 59 -6.61 12.51 -4.59
N HIS A 60 -7.52 12.86 -5.50
CA HIS A 60 -8.70 12.06 -5.79
C HIS A 60 -8.47 11.18 -7.02
N VAL A 61 -8.89 9.92 -6.93
CA VAL A 61 -8.88 8.99 -8.06
C VAL A 61 -10.27 8.37 -8.21
N PHE A 62 -10.67 8.19 -9.45
CA PHE A 62 -11.91 7.51 -9.80
C PHE A 62 -11.58 6.23 -10.59
N ASP A 63 -11.60 5.08 -9.91
CA ASP A 63 -11.47 3.76 -10.57
C ASP A 63 -11.91 2.61 -9.65
N PRO A 64 -13.00 1.87 -9.96
CA PRO A 64 -14.28 2.32 -10.54
C PRO A 64 -15.14 3.16 -9.56
N LYS A 65 -14.62 3.42 -8.36
CA LYS A 65 -15.25 4.20 -7.29
C LYS A 65 -14.32 5.36 -6.91
N HIS A 66 -14.90 6.45 -6.44
CA HIS A 66 -14.16 7.57 -5.88
C HIS A 66 -13.34 7.14 -4.65
N ARG A 67 -12.04 7.46 -4.66
CA ARG A 67 -11.08 7.18 -3.58
C ARG A 67 -10.23 8.43 -3.35
N ILE A 68 -9.99 8.73 -2.07
CA ILE A 68 -8.99 9.72 -1.68
C ILE A 68 -7.69 8.92 -1.47
N ILE A 69 -6.59 9.35 -2.08
CA ILE A 69 -5.30 8.69 -1.96
C ILE A 69 -4.34 9.64 -1.28
N HIS A 70 -3.70 9.14 -0.22
CA HIS A 70 -2.61 9.81 0.46
C HIS A 70 -1.30 9.21 -0.05
N LYS A 71 -0.46 10.03 -0.68
CA LYS A 71 0.82 9.59 -1.24
C LYS A 71 1.97 10.25 -0.49
N ALA A 72 2.79 9.44 0.17
CA ALA A 72 4.04 9.89 0.77
C ALA A 72 5.08 10.26 -0.31
N ILE A 73 6.05 11.07 0.09
CA ILE A 73 7.19 11.47 -0.76
C ILE A 73 8.08 10.26 -1.10
N VAL A 74 8.97 10.43 -2.08
CA VAL A 74 9.83 9.33 -2.55
C VAL A 74 10.76 8.80 -1.44
N ARG A 75 11.26 9.69 -0.58
CA ARG A 75 12.08 9.37 0.58
C ARG A 75 11.39 8.36 1.51
N ASP A 76 10.19 8.70 1.98
CA ASP A 76 9.47 7.84 2.94
C ASP A 76 9.01 6.54 2.29
N ARG A 77 8.63 6.59 1.01
CA ARG A 77 8.37 5.36 0.25
C ARG A 77 9.55 4.42 0.21
N LEU A 78 10.75 4.95 0.01
CA LEU A 78 11.94 4.13 0.00
C LEU A 78 12.13 3.44 1.36
N VAL A 79 11.93 4.17 2.46
CA VAL A 79 11.97 3.61 3.82
C VAL A 79 10.89 2.54 4.01
N HIS A 80 9.65 2.76 3.54
CA HIS A 80 8.58 1.75 3.63
C HIS A 80 8.94 0.47 2.86
N HIS A 81 9.55 0.60 1.68
CA HIS A 81 10.04 -0.54 0.89
C HIS A 81 11.20 -1.25 1.62
N ALA A 82 12.15 -0.51 2.19
CA ALA A 82 13.26 -1.07 2.95
C ALA A 82 12.79 -1.87 4.19
N VAL A 83 11.81 -1.35 4.92
CA VAL A 83 11.15 -2.04 6.04
C VAL A 83 10.43 -3.30 5.55
N TYR A 84 9.64 -3.18 4.48
CA TYR A 84 8.87 -4.29 3.90
C TYR A 84 9.76 -5.48 3.54
N ARG A 85 10.91 -5.25 2.89
CA ARG A 85 11.84 -6.31 2.47
C ARG A 85 12.33 -7.17 3.63
N VAL A 86 12.57 -6.56 4.79
CA VAL A 86 13.05 -7.27 5.99
C VAL A 86 11.91 -7.93 6.75
N LEU A 87 10.74 -7.29 6.81
CA LEU A 87 9.58 -7.79 7.55
C LEU A 87 8.83 -8.91 6.82
N LEU A 88 8.70 -8.81 5.50
CA LEU A 88 7.87 -9.74 4.72
C LEU A 88 8.21 -11.22 4.99
N PRO A 89 9.49 -11.68 4.97
CA PRO A 89 9.81 -13.09 5.22
C PRO A 89 9.40 -13.61 6.60
N ILE A 90 9.25 -12.72 7.58
CA ILE A 90 8.83 -13.06 8.95
C ILE A 90 7.31 -13.27 8.98
N PHE A 91 6.56 -12.35 8.38
CA PHE A 91 5.09 -12.42 8.35
C PHE A 91 4.58 -13.49 7.38
N GLU A 92 5.30 -13.77 6.30
CA GLU A 92 4.89 -14.81 5.33
C GLU A 92 4.69 -16.19 5.94
N LYS A 93 5.47 -16.53 6.97
CA LYS A 93 5.35 -17.79 7.70
C LYS A 93 4.06 -17.90 8.52
N GLY A 94 3.43 -16.77 8.84
CA GLY A 94 2.20 -16.72 9.65
C GLY A 94 0.92 -16.60 8.84
N PHE A 95 0.98 -16.32 7.53
CA PHE A 95 -0.22 -16.17 6.72
C PHE A 95 -0.89 -17.50 6.41
N ILE A 96 -2.22 -17.51 6.49
CA ILE A 96 -3.02 -18.63 6.00
C ILE A 96 -2.79 -18.84 4.49
N PHE A 97 -2.93 -20.09 4.05
CA PHE A 97 -2.73 -20.45 2.65
C PHE A 97 -3.67 -19.70 1.71
N ASP A 98 -4.93 -19.51 2.14
CA ASP A 98 -6.00 -18.89 1.36
C ASP A 98 -5.99 -17.34 1.43
N SER A 99 -4.90 -16.73 1.90
CA SER A 99 -4.66 -15.29 1.77
C SER A 99 -3.94 -14.99 0.45
N TYR A 100 -4.57 -14.22 -0.44
CA TYR A 100 -4.11 -14.01 -1.81
C TYR A 100 -3.69 -12.59 -2.17
N SER A 101 -3.95 -11.61 -1.31
CA SER A 101 -3.68 -10.20 -1.59
C SER A 101 -2.26 -9.81 -1.20
N CYS A 102 -1.59 -9.02 -2.05
CA CYS A 102 -0.29 -8.39 -1.77
C CYS A 102 0.85 -9.37 -1.39
N ARG A 103 0.83 -10.58 -1.97
CA ARG A 103 1.79 -11.66 -1.69
C ARG A 103 2.42 -12.17 -2.98
N ILE A 104 3.71 -12.51 -2.94
CA ILE A 104 4.43 -13.02 -4.12
C ILE A 104 3.86 -14.39 -4.52
N GLY A 105 3.59 -14.58 -5.82
CA GLY A 105 3.00 -15.82 -6.35
C GLY A 105 1.52 -16.04 -5.98
N LYS A 106 0.91 -15.09 -5.27
CA LYS A 106 -0.50 -15.08 -4.87
C LYS A 106 -1.17 -13.88 -5.52
N GLY A 107 -2.34 -14.07 -6.11
CA GLY A 107 -3.02 -13.01 -6.85
C GLY A 107 -4.42 -13.41 -7.24
N THR A 108 -5.11 -12.54 -7.98
CA THR A 108 -6.52 -12.72 -8.32
C THR A 108 -6.78 -14.05 -9.04
N HIS A 109 -5.94 -14.40 -10.02
CA HIS A 109 -6.09 -15.67 -10.73
C HIS A 109 -5.83 -16.90 -9.85
N ALA A 110 -4.93 -16.81 -8.87
CA ALA A 110 -4.70 -17.89 -7.93
C ALA A 110 -5.90 -18.06 -6.98
N ALA A 111 -6.48 -16.95 -6.51
CA ALA A 111 -7.68 -16.95 -5.67
C ALA A 111 -8.89 -17.54 -6.41
N VAL A 112 -9.12 -17.14 -7.66
CA VAL A 112 -10.24 -17.66 -8.47
C VAL A 112 -10.09 -19.16 -8.72
N ARG A 113 -8.90 -19.65 -9.08
CA ARG A 113 -8.66 -21.09 -9.25
C ARG A 113 -8.87 -21.88 -7.96
N ARG A 114 -8.48 -21.32 -6.81
CA ARG A 114 -8.75 -21.93 -5.51
C ARG A 114 -10.24 -22.00 -5.21
N LEU A 115 -10.94 -20.89 -5.40
CA LEU A 115 -12.38 -20.79 -5.19
C LEU A 115 -13.11 -21.80 -6.06
N GLU A 116 -12.75 -21.93 -7.33
CA GLU A 116 -13.32 -22.92 -8.24
C GLU A 116 -13.11 -24.36 -7.73
N LYS A 117 -11.91 -24.68 -7.25
CA LYS A 117 -11.63 -26.01 -6.67
C LYS A 117 -12.52 -26.29 -5.46
N ILE A 118 -12.66 -25.32 -4.55
CA ILE A 118 -13.52 -25.46 -3.36
C ILE A 118 -14.99 -25.59 -3.78
N ALA A 119 -15.45 -24.77 -4.72
CA ALA A 119 -16.81 -24.79 -5.23
C ALA A 119 -17.15 -26.16 -5.85
N ARG A 120 -16.27 -26.72 -6.69
CA ARG A 120 -16.45 -28.07 -7.26
C ARG A 120 -16.52 -29.15 -6.19
N GLN A 121 -15.68 -29.07 -5.15
CA GLN A 121 -15.69 -30.04 -4.05
C GLN A 121 -16.99 -30.00 -3.26
N VAL A 122 -17.46 -28.81 -2.88
CA VAL A 122 -18.68 -28.64 -2.07
C VAL A 122 -19.94 -28.95 -2.88
N SER A 123 -19.97 -28.58 -4.15
CA SER A 123 -21.13 -28.78 -5.04
C SER A 123 -21.20 -30.16 -5.70
N LYS A 124 -20.30 -31.10 -5.36
CA LYS A 124 -20.13 -32.40 -6.05
C LYS A 124 -20.02 -32.23 -7.58
N ASN A 125 -19.02 -31.46 -8.02
CA ASN A 125 -18.82 -31.06 -9.41
C ASN A 125 -20.04 -30.34 -10.02
N TYR A 126 -20.58 -29.36 -9.31
CA TYR A 126 -21.75 -28.57 -9.73
C TYR A 126 -23.05 -29.37 -9.87
N SER A 127 -23.12 -30.58 -9.30
CA SER A 127 -24.33 -31.41 -9.27
C SER A 127 -25.30 -31.01 -8.16
N SER A 128 -24.89 -30.17 -7.22
CA SER A 128 -25.71 -29.68 -6.11
C SER A 128 -25.42 -28.22 -5.82
N SER A 129 -26.45 -27.47 -5.45
CA SER A 129 -26.31 -26.07 -5.06
C SER A 129 -25.37 -25.93 -3.85
N CYS A 130 -24.52 -24.90 -3.88
CA CYS A 130 -23.68 -24.52 -2.76
C CYS A 130 -23.89 -23.05 -2.41
N PHE A 131 -23.71 -22.71 -1.13
CA PHE A 131 -23.81 -21.33 -0.66
C PHE A 131 -22.41 -20.72 -0.49
N ALA A 132 -22.31 -19.42 -0.74
CA ALA A 132 -21.09 -18.65 -0.50
C ALA A 132 -21.42 -17.43 0.36
N LEU A 133 -20.64 -17.22 1.41
CA LEU A 133 -20.71 -16.01 2.22
C LEU A 133 -19.76 -14.97 1.65
N LYS A 134 -20.30 -13.81 1.26
CA LYS A 134 -19.51 -12.65 0.82
C LYS A 134 -19.56 -11.58 1.91
N PHE A 135 -18.39 -11.15 2.37
CA PHE A 135 -18.23 -10.03 3.29
C PHE A 135 -17.15 -9.08 2.77
N ASP A 136 -17.29 -7.80 3.11
CA ASP A 136 -16.34 -6.73 2.76
C ASP A 136 -16.27 -5.73 3.91
N ILE A 137 -15.07 -5.20 4.19
CA ILE A 137 -14.85 -4.23 5.27
C ILE A 137 -14.88 -2.82 4.66
N LYS A 138 -15.79 -1.98 5.15
CA LYS A 138 -15.90 -0.59 4.70
C LYS A 138 -14.66 0.20 5.13
N LYS A 139 -14.01 0.86 4.17
CA LYS A 139 -12.84 1.74 4.41
C LYS A 139 -11.77 1.06 5.26
N PHE A 140 -11.36 -0.14 4.85
CA PHE A 140 -10.44 -0.99 5.63
C PHE A 140 -9.25 -0.22 6.20
N PHE A 141 -8.48 0.53 5.40
CA PHE A 141 -7.28 1.22 5.89
C PHE A 141 -7.60 2.38 6.84
N ASP A 142 -8.62 3.21 6.54
CA ASP A 142 -9.11 4.23 7.50
C ASP A 142 -9.57 3.63 8.83
N SER A 143 -10.05 2.38 8.81
CA SER A 143 -10.66 1.73 9.98
C SER A 143 -9.68 0.93 10.85
N VAL A 144 -8.41 0.83 10.46
CA VAL A 144 -7.42 0.09 11.24
C VAL A 144 -7.07 0.85 12.51
N ASP A 145 -7.29 0.23 13.66
CA ASP A 145 -6.82 0.76 14.94
C ASP A 145 -5.29 0.60 15.04
N HIS A 146 -4.60 1.73 15.25
CA HIS A 146 -3.15 1.79 15.27
C HIS A 146 -2.55 1.05 16.48
N GLU A 147 -3.19 1.08 17.65
CA GLU A 147 -2.71 0.37 18.84
C GLU A 147 -2.81 -1.14 18.65
N ILE A 148 -3.95 -1.62 18.13
CA ILE A 148 -4.14 -3.05 17.83
C ILE A 148 -3.13 -3.52 16.78
N LEU A 149 -2.86 -2.70 15.76
CA LEU A 149 -1.86 -3.00 14.75
C LEU A 149 -0.44 -3.08 15.35
N LEU A 150 -0.05 -2.09 16.15
CA LEU A 150 1.26 -2.05 16.80
C LEU A 150 1.44 -3.22 17.77
N ASP A 151 0.40 -3.60 18.52
CA ASP A 151 0.43 -4.80 19.36
C ASP A 151 0.61 -6.08 18.56
N ALA A 152 -0.05 -6.18 17.40
CA ALA A 152 0.17 -7.32 16.51
C ALA A 152 1.61 -7.38 15.97
N LEU A 153 2.23 -6.23 15.69
CA LEU A 153 3.62 -6.13 15.27
C LEU A 153 4.59 -6.51 16.40
N ARG A 154 4.35 -6.04 17.63
CA ARG A 154 5.15 -6.36 18.84
C ARG A 154 5.21 -7.85 19.13
N ARG A 155 4.17 -8.62 18.79
CA ARG A 155 4.18 -10.09 18.93
C ARG A 155 5.17 -10.81 18.01
N LYS A 156 5.64 -10.17 16.94
CA LYS A 156 6.54 -10.78 15.93
C LYS A 156 7.90 -10.08 15.83
N VAL A 157 7.96 -8.80 16.16
CA VAL A 157 9.16 -7.97 16.08
C VAL A 157 9.58 -7.59 17.50
N THR A 158 10.75 -8.03 17.93
CA THR A 158 11.29 -7.77 19.28
C THR A 158 12.26 -6.59 19.34
N ASN A 159 12.74 -6.11 18.20
CA ASN A 159 13.76 -5.07 18.16
C ASN A 159 13.13 -3.68 18.37
N THR A 160 13.52 -3.00 19.46
CA THR A 160 12.97 -1.71 19.88
C THR A 160 13.05 -0.63 18.81
N LYS A 161 14.24 -0.39 18.23
CA LYS A 161 14.42 0.60 17.14
C LYS A 161 13.54 0.33 15.92
N THR A 162 13.32 -0.94 15.61
CA THR A 162 12.41 -1.32 14.51
C THR A 162 10.96 -0.98 14.86
N LEU A 163 10.54 -1.22 16.11
CA LEU A 163 9.20 -0.87 16.58
C LEU A 163 8.98 0.64 16.64
N GLU A 164 9.98 1.41 17.05
CA GLU A 164 9.95 2.88 17.03
C GLU A 164 9.76 3.40 15.61
N LEU A 165 10.54 2.90 14.65
CA LEU A 165 10.37 3.26 13.23
C LEU A 165 8.99 2.87 12.68
N LEU A 166 8.48 1.69 13.06
CA LEU A 166 7.13 1.26 12.66
C LEU A 166 6.05 2.15 13.30
N SER A 167 6.24 2.56 14.55
CA SER A 167 5.33 3.46 15.25
C SER A 167 5.30 4.84 14.59
N GLU A 168 6.46 5.37 14.19
CA GLU A 168 6.57 6.61 13.43
C GLU A 168 5.82 6.51 12.09
N ILE A 169 6.05 5.43 11.33
CA ILE A 169 5.39 5.21 10.03
C ILE A 169 3.87 5.08 10.20
N VAL A 170 3.39 4.26 11.14
CA VAL A 170 1.96 4.06 11.36
C VAL A 170 1.30 5.32 11.92
N GLY A 171 1.96 6.00 12.87
CA GLY A 171 1.48 7.23 13.49
C GLY A 171 1.50 8.45 12.56
N SER A 172 2.27 8.41 11.48
CA SER A 172 2.34 9.50 10.49
C SER A 172 1.03 9.76 9.77
N PHE A 173 0.15 8.75 9.68
CA PHE A 173 -1.13 8.88 9.00
C PHE A 173 -2.26 9.18 9.99
N GLN A 174 -3.04 10.22 9.72
CA GLN A 174 -4.24 10.54 10.48
C GLN A 174 -5.43 10.64 9.54
N VAL A 175 -6.52 9.98 9.93
CA VAL A 175 -7.79 10.10 9.21
C VAL A 175 -8.43 11.42 9.62
N GLU A 176 -8.56 12.37 8.69
CA GLU A 176 -9.43 13.52 8.90
C GLU A 176 -10.86 13.01 9.12
N ILE A 177 -11.35 13.10 10.36
CA ILE A 177 -12.76 12.91 10.66
C ILE A 177 -13.47 14.12 10.07
N VAL A 178 -13.93 14.02 8.82
CA VAL A 178 -14.87 14.99 8.29
C VAL A 178 -16.13 14.85 9.15
N PRO A 179 -16.52 15.87 9.95
CA PRO A 179 -17.76 15.80 10.71
C PRO A 179 -18.88 15.53 9.72
N ALA A 180 -19.76 14.58 10.04
CA ALA A 180 -20.90 14.26 9.20
C ALA A 180 -21.58 15.58 8.78
N LEU A 181 -21.63 15.83 7.47
CA LEU A 181 -22.39 16.94 6.91
C LEU A 181 -23.75 16.93 7.60
N ARG A 182 -24.08 18.03 8.29
CA ARG A 182 -25.41 18.21 8.86
C ARG A 182 -26.41 17.98 7.73
N PRO A 183 -27.45 17.15 7.92
CA PRO A 183 -28.48 17.00 6.90
C PRO A 183 -29.10 18.39 6.66
N GLY A 184 -28.79 19.01 5.52
CA GLY A 184 -29.33 20.32 5.14
C GLY A 184 -28.37 21.38 4.59
N SER A 185 -27.05 21.16 4.53
CA SER A 185 -26.15 22.12 3.84
C SER A 185 -25.88 21.66 2.40
N GLU A 186 -26.42 22.39 1.42
CA GLU A 186 -26.07 22.21 0.01
C GLU A 186 -24.55 22.29 -0.21
N PRO A 187 -23.98 21.48 -1.11
CA PRO A 187 -22.55 21.56 -1.40
C PRO A 187 -22.23 22.90 -2.07
N PHE A 188 -21.35 23.66 -1.42
CA PHE A 188 -20.69 24.84 -1.98
C PHE A 188 -20.15 24.54 -3.39
N GLY A 189 -20.43 25.46 -4.30
CA GLY A 189 -20.37 25.30 -5.75
C GLY A 189 -19.09 24.68 -6.30
N PHE A 190 -19.28 23.70 -7.17
CA PHE A 190 -18.29 23.24 -8.12
C PHE A 190 -18.07 24.33 -9.18
N SER A 191 -16.87 24.89 -9.26
CA SER A 191 -16.46 25.60 -10.47
C SER A 191 -16.08 24.56 -11.53
N GLU A 192 -16.86 24.53 -12.61
CA GLU A 192 -16.54 23.78 -13.82
C GLU A 192 -15.20 24.26 -14.40
N ALA A 193 -14.16 23.44 -14.28
CA ALA A 193 -12.99 23.57 -15.12
C ALA A 193 -13.20 22.72 -16.39
N SER A 194 -13.35 23.44 -17.50
CA SER A 194 -13.60 23.02 -18.87
C SER A 194 -12.84 21.77 -19.35
N ASN A 195 -13.59 20.86 -19.96
CA ASN A 195 -13.13 19.67 -20.67
C ASN A 195 -12.99 19.95 -22.18
N PRO A 196 -11.82 19.73 -22.82
CA PRO A 196 -11.75 19.57 -24.28
C PRO A 196 -11.86 18.10 -24.65
N ARG A 197 -12.89 17.79 -25.46
CA ARG A 197 -13.23 16.46 -25.98
C ARG A 197 -12.23 15.94 -27.01
N GLY A 198 -12.17 14.60 -27.11
CA GLY A 198 -11.81 13.82 -28.29
C GLY A 198 -10.82 12.70 -27.93
N GLY A 199 -11.01 11.42 -28.24
CA GLY A 199 -11.97 10.68 -29.02
C GLY A 199 -11.62 9.19 -28.86
N ALA A 200 -12.58 8.32 -29.13
CA ALA A 200 -12.57 6.89 -28.83
C ALA A 200 -11.34 6.10 -29.33
N ARG A 201 -10.92 5.09 -28.52
CA ARG A 201 -10.58 3.74 -29.01
C ARG A 201 -10.65 2.72 -27.88
N ARG A 202 -11.68 1.86 -27.93
CA ARG A 202 -11.76 0.58 -27.23
C ARG A 202 -10.74 -0.37 -27.84
N ASN A 203 -9.75 -0.83 -27.07
CA ASN A 203 -9.40 -2.25 -26.87
C ASN A 203 -8.00 -2.45 -26.28
N ARG A 204 -7.90 -3.48 -25.43
CA ARG A 204 -6.70 -4.12 -24.85
C ARG A 204 -5.93 -3.31 -23.81
N GLN A 205 -6.26 -3.52 -22.54
CA GLN A 205 -5.27 -3.55 -21.46
C GLN A 205 -5.79 -4.38 -20.28
N ILE A 206 -5.82 -5.71 -20.44
CA ILE A 206 -5.94 -6.70 -19.34
C ILE A 206 -4.59 -6.81 -18.59
N ALA A 207 -3.76 -5.78 -18.58
CA ALA A 207 -2.39 -5.83 -18.09
C ALA A 207 -1.97 -4.58 -17.32
N ARG A 208 -2.81 -4.09 -16.39
CA ARG A 208 -2.42 -2.99 -15.47
C ARG A 208 -2.96 -3.11 -14.03
N PHE A 209 -3.46 -4.29 -13.63
CA PHE A 209 -3.90 -4.52 -12.25
C PHE A 209 -2.78 -5.00 -11.30
N ALA A 210 -1.59 -5.30 -11.82
CA ALA A 210 -0.47 -5.84 -11.03
C ALA A 210 0.42 -4.76 -10.39
N ASP A 211 0.51 -3.56 -10.99
CA ASP A 211 1.47 -2.52 -10.54
C ASP A 211 1.01 -1.66 -9.37
N TRP A 212 -0.27 -1.77 -8.96
CA TRP A 212 -0.83 -0.94 -7.89
C TRP A 212 -0.92 -1.64 -6.53
N LYS A 213 -0.63 -2.94 -6.46
CA LYS A 213 -0.73 -3.73 -5.22
C LYS A 213 0.53 -3.72 -4.34
N PHE A 214 1.60 -3.04 -4.74
CA PHE A 214 2.87 -3.02 -4.00
C PHE A 214 3.32 -1.61 -3.67
N ASN A 215 2.54 -0.94 -2.81
CA ASN A 215 3.00 0.22 -2.09
C ASN A 215 2.32 0.21 -0.72
N LEU A 216 3.11 -0.03 0.33
CA LEU A 216 2.87 0.49 1.69
C LEU A 216 2.79 2.04 1.73
N THR A 217 2.56 2.70 0.59
CA THR A 217 2.50 4.15 0.44
C THR A 217 1.10 4.66 0.19
N VAL A 218 0.20 3.82 -0.31
CA VAL A 218 -1.15 4.27 -0.63
C VAL A 218 -2.04 3.81 0.51
N VAL A 219 -2.05 4.59 1.59
CA VAL A 219 -3.11 4.49 2.59
C VAL A 219 -4.36 5.08 1.93
N CYS A 220 -5.32 4.20 1.61
CA CYS A 220 -6.55 4.52 0.89
C CYS A 220 -7.71 4.82 1.83
#